data_AF-A0A6V8N0U6-F1
#
_entry.id   AF-A0A6V8N0U6-F1
#
_cell.length_a   1.000
_cell.length_b   1.000
_cell.length_c   1.000
_cell.angle_alpha   90.00
_cell.angle_beta   90.00
_cell.angle_gamma   90.00
#
_symmetry.space_group_name_H-M   'P 1'
#
loop_
_entity.id
_entity.type
_entity.pdbx_description
1 polymer ?
#
loop_
_entity_poly.entity_id
_entity_poly.type
_entity_poly.pdbx_seq_one_letter_code
_entity_poly.pdbx_strand_id
1 'polypeptide(L)'
;MNFKTIAAMVLTLALCAGAGCNGKKQDSQAVSGTVDTTVAAQSARLATIAEQDAPVAQQGITAQHTAPSPGQAPEFTVFFSSLGKGEAYLTSGPEGACVVHNGARGKVYQGVGGVALSRDGRRIAYGAVSGGQWRMVDNGAEGETFNEVGDPVFSPDGRHLAYEALTGKHWHVVVDGRISDGVVQYYQKPVFSADGSKILLIENTEQDGLFRLVVSDLGLVQQSRKEMRMLGTVVSKNLTQIATVQQDGAKYRVLRFSFAAPDQVSRGADYDAISDLSFSPDGASLAYLARRGTTRLLVLDGKEEPLPDGGIMAAPAVRPDRKGAGVILATNAGYLLHEGFAGKSRHKLYADAGDLTYSSNGDHAYVAVTGNEMRLVVNDKEGPLFDRVVSPVFSPDGRFVVYRARKEGKRFVVVADLQGRTVRRHPSYEMVFETTFTSDGKSVAYGVKSGRELWWKVEPLDSHDKGFGQD
;
A
#
# COMPACT_ATOMS: atom_id res chain seq x y z
N MET A 1 6.22 18.00 1.38
CA MET A 1 5.50 17.42 2.54
C MET A 1 5.42 15.91 2.34
N ASN A 2 5.48 15.10 3.41
CA ASN A 2 5.44 13.64 3.34
C ASN A 2 4.01 13.09 3.29
N PHE A 3 3.78 11.97 2.58
CA PHE A 3 2.88 10.81 2.87
C PHE A 3 3.06 9.83 1.67
N LYS A 4 3.32 8.50 1.72
CA LYS A 4 3.11 7.33 2.62
C LYS A 4 1.75 6.57 2.53
N THR A 5 1.79 5.49 1.71
CA THR A 5 1.14 4.14 1.83
C THR A 5 -0.41 4.08 1.65
N ILE A 6 -1.14 2.97 1.36
CA ILE A 6 -0.93 1.49 1.35
C ILE A 6 -1.62 0.81 0.11
N ALA A 7 -1.25 -0.44 -0.25
CA ALA A 7 -1.67 -1.20 -1.46
C ALA A 7 -2.66 -2.39 -1.22
N ALA A 8 -2.78 -3.31 -2.20
CA ALA A 8 -3.26 -4.73 -2.11
C ALA A 8 -4.80 -5.03 -1.90
N MET A 9 -5.50 -6.02 -2.51
CA MET A 9 -5.18 -7.04 -3.56
C MET A 9 -6.41 -7.97 -3.89
N VAL A 10 -6.31 -8.89 -4.90
CA VAL A 10 -6.84 -10.33 -4.92
C VAL A 10 -8.39 -10.57 -5.08
N LEU A 11 -8.99 -11.56 -5.82
CA LEU A 11 -8.54 -12.72 -6.67
C LEU A 11 -9.65 -13.39 -7.58
N THR A 12 -9.23 -14.18 -8.60
CA THR A 12 -9.80 -15.46 -9.19
C THR A 12 -11.20 -15.65 -9.85
N LEU A 13 -11.19 -16.12 -11.13
CA LEU A 13 -11.83 -17.34 -11.75
C LEU A 13 -13.38 -17.59 -11.66
N ALA A 14 -14.11 -18.24 -12.62
CA ALA A 14 -13.73 -19.03 -13.82
C ALA A 14 -14.86 -19.19 -14.91
N LEU A 15 -14.45 -19.63 -16.13
CA LEU A 15 -15.22 -20.39 -17.17
C LEU A 15 -16.41 -19.66 -17.90
N CYS A 16 -16.84 -20.00 -19.14
CA CYS A 16 -16.50 -21.11 -20.06
C CYS A 16 -16.76 -20.79 -21.58
N ALA A 17 -16.04 -21.48 -22.49
CA ALA A 17 -16.32 -21.77 -23.92
C ALA A 17 -16.48 -20.61 -24.97
N GLY A 18 -16.12 -20.78 -26.25
CA GLY A 18 -15.39 -21.90 -26.90
C GLY A 18 -15.29 -21.82 -28.45
N ALA A 19 -14.37 -22.61 -29.04
CA ALA A 19 -14.07 -22.80 -30.49
C ALA A 19 -13.61 -21.55 -31.30
N GLY A 20 -12.61 -21.60 -32.20
CA GLY A 20 -11.72 -22.65 -32.71
C GLY A 20 -10.71 -22.03 -33.72
N CYS A 21 -9.79 -22.71 -34.42
CA CYS A 21 -9.37 -24.13 -34.45
C CYS A 21 -7.96 -24.27 -35.08
N ASN A 22 -7.26 -25.39 -34.80
CA ASN A 22 -6.06 -25.96 -35.45
C ASN A 22 -4.95 -25.04 -36.06
N GLY A 23 -3.81 -25.00 -35.38
CA GLY A 23 -2.50 -24.70 -35.96
C GLY A 23 -1.36 -25.34 -35.14
N LYS A 24 -0.65 -26.31 -35.74
CA LYS A 24 0.59 -27.01 -35.28
C LYS A 24 0.98 -26.91 -33.78
N LYS A 25 0.93 -28.03 -33.06
CA LYS A 25 1.58 -28.17 -31.75
C LYS A 25 3.11 -27.97 -31.85
N GLN A 26 3.61 -26.92 -31.23
CA GLN A 26 4.84 -27.01 -30.42
C GLN A 26 4.39 -27.21 -28.97
N ASP A 27 4.99 -28.15 -28.26
CA ASP A 27 4.70 -28.36 -26.82
C ASP A 27 5.43 -27.31 -25.98
N SER A 28 4.99 -26.05 -26.09
CA SER A 28 5.29 -25.05 -25.08
C SER A 28 4.56 -25.43 -23.79
N GLN A 29 5.30 -26.03 -22.85
CA GLN A 29 4.86 -26.12 -21.47
C GLN A 29 4.76 -24.71 -20.90
N ALA A 30 3.61 -24.08 -21.09
CA ALA A 30 3.24 -22.86 -20.40
C ALA A 30 3.18 -23.19 -18.91
N VAL A 31 4.26 -22.86 -18.20
CA VAL A 31 4.33 -22.96 -16.74
C VAL A 31 3.39 -21.93 -16.16
N SER A 32 2.11 -22.29 -16.05
CA SER A 32 1.08 -21.55 -15.33
C SER A 32 1.33 -21.69 -13.83
N GLY A 33 2.48 -21.16 -13.38
CA GLY A 33 2.93 -21.16 -12.00
C GLY A 33 2.05 -20.25 -11.17
N THR A 34 0.88 -20.78 -10.80
CA THR A 34 -0.18 -20.14 -10.01
C THR A 34 0.42 -19.48 -8.78
N VAL A 35 0.18 -18.18 -8.65
CA VAL A 35 0.70 -17.40 -7.53
C VAL A 35 -0.07 -17.81 -6.27
N ASP A 36 0.65 -18.45 -5.33
CA ASP A 36 0.13 -18.70 -3.99
C ASP A 36 -0.22 -17.34 -3.36
N THR A 37 -1.52 -17.12 -3.23
CA THR A 37 -2.14 -15.89 -2.72
C THR A 37 -2.90 -16.16 -1.42
N THR A 38 -2.83 -17.40 -0.92
CA THR A 38 -3.53 -17.91 0.26
C THR A 38 -2.81 -17.43 1.52
N VAL A 39 -3.46 -16.58 2.30
CA VAL A 39 -2.96 -16.15 3.62
C VAL A 39 -2.93 -17.36 4.56
N ALA A 40 -1.90 -17.47 5.40
CA ALA A 40 -1.81 -18.48 6.45
C ALA A 40 -3.06 -18.41 7.35
N ALA A 41 -3.80 -19.52 7.42
CA ALA A 41 -5.12 -19.60 8.05
C ALA A 41 -5.08 -20.10 9.51
N GLN A 42 -3.89 -20.19 10.11
CA GLN A 42 -3.70 -20.59 11.51
C GLN A 42 -2.71 -19.64 12.19
N SER A 43 -2.92 -19.39 13.49
CA SER A 43 -1.97 -18.64 14.31
C SER A 43 -0.68 -19.43 14.49
N ALA A 44 0.48 -18.82 14.20
CA ALA A 44 1.80 -19.43 14.31
C ALA A 44 2.82 -18.46 14.90
N ARG A 45 3.71 -18.95 15.76
CA ARG A 45 4.94 -18.21 16.10
C ARG A 45 5.91 -18.38 14.95
N LEU A 46 6.30 -17.28 14.32
CA LEU A 46 7.23 -17.32 13.19
C LEU A 46 8.68 -17.28 13.71
N ALA A 47 8.97 -16.40 14.66
CA ALA A 47 10.28 -16.30 15.29
C ALA A 47 10.23 -15.99 16.79
N THR A 48 11.35 -16.26 17.46
CA THR A 48 11.70 -15.71 18.77
C THR A 48 12.95 -14.87 18.58
N ILE A 49 12.89 -13.59 18.96
CA ILE A 49 14.01 -12.65 18.93
C ILE A 49 15.09 -13.16 19.89
N ALA A 50 16.32 -13.27 19.39
CA ALA A 50 17.46 -13.71 20.18
C ALA A 50 17.79 -12.69 21.28
N GLU A 51 18.44 -13.10 22.37
CA GLU A 51 18.63 -12.19 23.51
C GLU A 51 19.62 -11.06 23.18
N GLN A 52 20.63 -11.34 22.34
CA GLN A 52 21.53 -10.35 21.76
C GLN A 52 20.89 -9.42 20.71
N ASP A 53 19.66 -9.71 20.26
CA ASP A 53 18.89 -8.89 19.31
C ASP A 53 17.66 -8.23 19.94
N ALA A 54 17.41 -8.49 21.23
CA ALA A 54 16.28 -7.88 21.92
C ALA A 54 16.52 -6.36 22.06
N PRO A 55 15.53 -5.51 21.69
CA PRO A 55 15.68 -4.07 21.89
C PRO A 55 15.89 -3.76 23.37
N VAL A 56 17.06 -3.21 23.70
CA VAL A 56 17.37 -2.73 25.05
C VAL A 56 16.33 -1.67 25.42
N ALA A 57 15.79 -1.76 26.63
CA ALA A 57 14.72 -0.88 27.10
C ALA A 57 15.23 0.56 27.37
N GLN A 58 15.43 1.33 26.30
CA GLN A 58 15.75 2.75 26.39
C GLN A 58 14.58 3.52 27.01
N GLN A 59 14.87 4.36 28.00
CA GLN A 59 13.87 5.18 28.66
C GLN A 59 13.48 6.37 27.79
N GLY A 60 12.25 6.36 27.29
CA GLY A 60 11.52 7.56 26.87
C GLY A 60 12.06 8.29 25.62
N ILE A 61 11.71 7.80 24.43
CA ILE A 61 11.71 8.62 23.20
C ILE A 61 10.26 8.89 22.79
N THR A 62 9.86 10.16 22.81
CA THR A 62 8.55 10.62 22.34
C THR A 62 8.53 10.72 20.82
N ALA A 63 7.52 10.12 20.18
CA ALA A 63 7.42 10.09 18.72
C ALA A 63 7.11 11.46 18.11
N GLN A 64 8.02 11.98 17.28
CA GLN A 64 7.76 12.97 16.23
C GLN A 64 8.55 12.61 14.97
N HIS A 65 8.03 13.02 13.80
CA HIS A 65 8.58 12.61 12.51
C HIS A 65 9.55 13.66 11.93
N THR A 66 10.82 13.28 11.85
CA THR A 66 11.82 13.88 10.94
C THR A 66 12.47 12.77 10.10
N ALA A 67 13.15 13.13 9.00
CA ALA A 67 13.93 12.17 8.22
C ALA A 67 15.19 11.76 9.00
N PRO A 68 15.65 10.50 8.90
CA PRO A 68 16.87 10.06 9.57
C PRO A 68 18.09 10.76 8.97
N SER A 69 18.97 11.27 9.83
CA SER A 69 20.25 11.83 9.40
C SER A 69 21.26 10.71 9.12
N PRO A 70 22.20 10.89 8.17
CA PRO A 70 23.30 9.94 7.96
C PRO A 70 24.06 9.67 9.27
N GLY A 71 24.14 8.41 9.68
CA GLY A 71 24.83 7.99 10.91
C GLY A 71 23.95 7.63 12.10
N GLN A 72 22.62 7.75 12.03
CA GLN A 72 21.74 7.06 12.99
C GLN A 72 21.59 5.59 12.63
N ALA A 73 21.87 4.70 13.60
CA ALA A 73 21.65 3.26 13.44
C ALA A 73 20.14 2.94 13.42
N PRO A 74 19.69 1.92 12.66
CA PRO A 74 18.29 1.54 12.64
C PRO A 74 17.86 0.92 13.99
N GLU A 75 16.84 1.51 14.61
CA GLU A 75 16.14 0.94 15.77
C GLU A 75 15.39 -0.34 15.38
N PHE A 76 15.13 -1.21 16.36
CA PHE A 76 14.58 -2.55 16.15
C PHE A 76 13.25 -2.52 15.39
N THR A 77 13.30 -2.95 14.13
CA THR A 77 12.18 -2.87 13.17
C THR A 77 11.78 -4.26 12.70
N VAL A 78 10.49 -4.54 12.58
CA VAL A 78 9.94 -5.86 12.22
C VAL A 78 9.04 -5.75 10.98
N PHE A 79 9.13 -6.75 10.12
CA PHE A 79 8.38 -6.92 8.88
C PHE A 79 7.70 -8.31 8.90
N PHE A 80 6.46 -8.39 8.42
CA PHE A 80 5.75 -9.65 8.20
C PHE A 80 5.37 -9.75 6.73
N SER A 81 5.42 -10.95 6.14
CA SER A 81 4.93 -11.16 4.77
C SER A 81 3.41 -11.01 4.70
N SER A 82 2.89 -10.55 3.58
CA SER A 82 1.44 -10.30 3.42
C SER A 82 0.59 -11.59 3.34
N LEU A 83 1.23 -12.77 3.37
CA LEU A 83 0.59 -14.06 3.58
C LEU A 83 0.81 -14.64 4.98
N GLY A 84 1.60 -14.02 5.86
CA GLY A 84 1.89 -14.54 7.20
C GLY A 84 2.74 -15.81 7.24
N LYS A 85 3.46 -16.10 6.17
CA LYS A 85 4.28 -17.32 5.99
C LYS A 85 5.78 -17.07 6.20
N GLY A 86 6.17 -15.86 6.55
CA GLY A 86 7.55 -15.46 6.87
C GLY A 86 7.63 -14.04 7.42
N GLU A 87 8.75 -13.73 8.05
CA GLU A 87 8.99 -12.49 8.80
C GLU A 87 10.47 -12.07 8.72
N ALA A 88 10.74 -10.81 8.99
CA ALA A 88 12.10 -10.32 9.15
C ALA A 88 12.19 -9.28 10.26
N TYR A 89 13.36 -9.14 10.87
CA TYR A 89 13.66 -8.01 11.72
C TYR A 89 15.08 -7.48 11.50
N LEU A 90 15.25 -6.19 11.77
CA LEU A 90 16.51 -5.47 11.69
C LEU A 90 17.03 -5.23 13.10
N THR A 91 18.27 -5.67 13.35
CA THR A 91 18.97 -5.58 14.64
C THR A 91 20.32 -4.88 14.44
N SER A 92 20.73 -4.08 15.42
CA SER A 92 21.88 -3.16 15.36
C SER A 92 22.71 -3.28 16.63
N GLY A 93 24.03 -3.39 16.48
CA GLY A 93 24.99 -3.45 17.59
C GLY A 93 26.33 -2.78 17.25
N PRO A 94 27.35 -2.90 18.13
CA PRO A 94 28.64 -2.24 17.95
C PRO A 94 29.40 -2.62 16.66
N GLU A 95 29.14 -3.82 16.13
CA GLU A 95 29.73 -4.35 14.90
C GLU A 95 29.02 -3.88 13.62
N GLY A 96 27.84 -3.25 13.75
CA GLY A 96 26.98 -2.83 12.65
C GLY A 96 25.55 -3.36 12.76
N ALA A 97 24.83 -3.33 11.64
CA ALA A 97 23.45 -3.80 11.52
C ALA A 97 23.36 -5.10 10.71
N CYS A 98 22.41 -5.98 11.04
CA CYS A 98 22.12 -7.17 10.25
C CYS A 98 20.62 -7.45 10.20
N VAL A 99 20.20 -8.17 9.15
CA VAL A 99 18.83 -8.62 8.97
C VAL A 99 18.70 -10.06 9.44
N VAL A 100 17.68 -10.35 10.24
CA VAL A 100 17.23 -11.71 10.55
C VAL A 100 15.97 -11.97 9.75
N HIS A 101 15.91 -13.09 9.02
CA HIS A 101 14.81 -13.45 8.11
C HIS A 101 14.41 -14.90 8.32
N ASN A 102 13.13 -15.17 8.60
CA ASN A 102 12.61 -16.50 8.93
C ASN A 102 13.47 -17.20 10.01
N GLY A 103 13.82 -16.45 11.06
CA GLY A 103 14.76 -16.86 12.14
C GLY A 103 16.25 -16.96 11.78
N ALA A 104 16.66 -16.89 10.51
CA ALA A 104 18.06 -16.99 10.09
C ALA A 104 18.76 -15.61 10.13
N ARG A 105 19.89 -15.50 10.87
CA ARG A 105 20.69 -14.27 10.94
C ARG A 105 21.57 -14.12 9.70
N GLY A 106 21.42 -13.02 8.98
CA GLY A 106 22.28 -12.64 7.87
C GLY A 106 23.64 -12.06 8.30
N LYS A 107 24.44 -11.68 7.30
CA LYS A 107 25.72 -10.98 7.48
C LYS A 107 25.54 -9.62 8.16
N VAL A 108 26.56 -9.17 8.89
CA VAL A 108 26.64 -7.83 9.50
C VAL A 108 27.23 -6.83 8.50
N TYR A 109 26.63 -5.64 8.46
CA TYR A 109 26.95 -4.55 7.55
C TYR A 109 27.11 -3.23 8.31
N GLN A 110 27.80 -2.25 7.70
CA GLN A 110 28.00 -0.93 8.30
C GLN A 110 26.68 -0.16 8.47
N GLY A 111 25.68 -0.50 7.65
CA GLY A 111 24.30 -0.06 7.75
C GLY A 111 23.41 -0.91 6.84
N VAL A 112 22.12 -0.92 7.12
CA VAL A 112 21.08 -1.58 6.31
C VAL A 112 19.92 -0.60 6.14
N GLY A 113 19.36 -0.53 4.93
CA GLY A 113 18.20 0.28 4.56
C GLY A 113 17.29 -0.48 3.61
N GLY A 114 16.06 0.03 3.40
CA GLY A 114 15.10 -0.50 2.44
C GLY A 114 14.91 -2.01 2.47
N VAL A 115 14.20 -2.54 3.47
CA VAL A 115 13.92 -3.99 3.56
C VAL A 115 12.58 -4.31 2.91
N ALA A 116 12.57 -5.26 1.99
CA ALA A 116 11.36 -5.81 1.37
C ALA A 116 11.28 -7.33 1.57
N LEU A 117 10.09 -7.82 1.93
CA LEU A 117 9.74 -9.23 1.85
C LEU A 117 8.91 -9.47 0.59
N SER A 118 9.17 -10.60 -0.06
CA SER A 118 8.25 -11.19 -1.04
C SER A 118 6.87 -11.49 -0.44
N ARG A 119 5.84 -11.68 -1.27
CA ARG A 119 4.45 -11.83 -0.81
C ARG A 119 4.28 -12.97 0.21
N ASP A 120 4.93 -14.11 -0.02
CA ASP A 120 4.94 -15.25 0.91
C ASP A 120 5.99 -15.12 2.03
N GLY A 121 7.02 -14.29 1.86
CA GLY A 121 8.10 -14.13 2.81
C GLY A 121 9.22 -15.17 2.67
N ARG A 122 9.23 -15.98 1.61
CA ARG A 122 10.33 -16.91 1.33
C ARG A 122 11.58 -16.20 0.82
N ARG A 123 11.42 -15.08 0.11
CA ARG A 123 12.50 -14.18 -0.29
C ARG A 123 12.50 -12.86 0.47
N ILE A 124 13.70 -12.31 0.63
CA ILE A 124 13.96 -10.97 1.19
C ILE A 124 14.95 -10.22 0.30
N ALA A 125 14.78 -8.91 0.16
CA ALA A 125 15.75 -8.02 -0.44
C ALA A 125 16.02 -6.82 0.49
N TYR A 126 17.27 -6.36 0.57
CA TYR A 126 17.62 -5.16 1.34
C TYR A 126 18.87 -4.44 0.82
N GLY A 127 18.88 -3.11 0.95
CA GLY A 127 20.07 -2.31 0.73
C GLY A 127 21.04 -2.44 1.91
N ALA A 128 22.33 -2.65 1.63
CA ALA A 128 23.35 -2.80 2.66
C ALA A 128 24.63 -2.00 2.34
N VAL A 129 25.29 -1.47 3.37
CA VAL A 129 26.55 -0.74 3.25
C VAL A 129 27.73 -1.64 3.65
N SER A 130 28.67 -1.84 2.73
CA SER A 130 29.89 -2.62 2.96
C SER A 130 31.07 -1.99 2.23
N GLY A 131 32.11 -1.62 2.97
CA GLY A 131 33.28 -0.92 2.43
C GLY A 131 32.98 0.54 2.06
N GLY A 132 32.00 1.18 2.71
CA GLY A 132 31.59 2.55 2.41
C GLY A 132 30.80 2.72 1.11
N GLN A 133 30.36 1.64 0.47
CA GLN A 133 29.47 1.66 -0.70
C GLN A 133 28.21 0.83 -0.44
N TRP A 134 27.10 1.24 -1.04
CA TRP A 134 25.85 0.49 -1.00
C TRP A 134 25.89 -0.69 -1.98
N ARG A 135 25.09 -1.72 -1.69
CA ARG A 135 24.76 -2.82 -2.61
C ARG A 135 23.36 -3.32 -2.28
N MET A 136 22.66 -3.86 -3.27
CA MET A 136 21.45 -4.64 -3.01
C MET A 136 21.83 -6.06 -2.60
N VAL A 137 21.12 -6.61 -1.62
CA VAL A 137 21.26 -7.99 -1.16
C VAL A 137 19.96 -8.72 -1.40
N ASP A 138 19.98 -9.78 -2.20
CA ASP A 138 18.81 -10.62 -2.54
C ASP A 138 19.03 -12.02 -1.96
N ASN A 139 18.18 -12.43 -1.01
CA ASN A 139 18.31 -13.69 -0.27
C ASN A 139 19.71 -13.95 0.35
N GLY A 140 20.43 -12.88 0.70
CA GLY A 140 21.80 -12.95 1.23
C GLY A 140 22.91 -12.95 0.18
N ALA A 141 22.59 -13.01 -1.12
CA ALA A 141 23.55 -12.80 -2.19
C ALA A 141 23.77 -11.28 -2.41
N GLU A 142 25.02 -10.84 -2.37
CA GLU A 142 25.41 -9.44 -2.59
C GLU A 142 25.54 -9.12 -4.09
N GLY A 143 24.83 -8.09 -4.55
CA GLY A 143 24.97 -7.54 -5.91
C GLY A 143 26.10 -6.52 -6.05
N GLU A 144 26.06 -5.79 -7.17
CA GLU A 144 27.03 -4.75 -7.49
C GLU A 144 27.03 -3.57 -6.51
N THR A 145 28.10 -2.77 -6.53
CA THR A 145 28.31 -1.62 -5.64
C THR A 145 27.88 -0.31 -6.27
N PHE A 146 27.12 0.48 -5.52
CA PHE A 146 26.54 1.76 -5.93
C PHE A 146 26.84 2.86 -4.90
N ASN A 147 26.70 4.12 -5.31
CA ASN A 147 26.80 5.27 -4.42
C ASN A 147 25.61 5.34 -3.45
N GLU A 148 24.43 4.88 -3.88
CA GLU A 148 23.20 4.75 -3.11
C GLU A 148 22.32 3.64 -3.74
N VAL A 149 21.47 2.98 -2.94
CA VAL A 149 20.38 2.13 -3.45
C VAL A 149 19.06 2.49 -2.76
N GLY A 150 17.99 2.56 -3.55
CA GLY A 150 16.63 2.78 -3.06
C GLY A 150 15.98 1.51 -2.52
N ASP A 151 14.80 1.67 -1.93
CA ASP A 151 14.03 0.54 -1.39
C ASP A 151 13.67 -0.48 -2.51
N PRO A 152 13.97 -1.77 -2.33
CA PRO A 152 13.61 -2.82 -3.29
C PRO A 152 12.11 -3.08 -3.32
N VAL A 153 11.65 -3.58 -4.47
CA VAL A 153 10.28 -4.07 -4.71
C VAL A 153 10.31 -5.43 -5.40
N PHE A 154 9.46 -6.35 -4.94
CA PHE A 154 9.23 -7.63 -5.61
C PHE A 154 8.03 -7.55 -6.55
N SER A 155 8.04 -8.36 -7.61
CA SER A 155 6.83 -8.64 -8.40
C SER A 155 5.74 -9.32 -7.55
N PRO A 156 4.46 -9.31 -7.97
CA PRO A 156 3.35 -9.85 -7.17
C PRO A 156 3.46 -11.35 -6.84
N ASP A 157 4.25 -12.08 -7.62
CA ASP A 157 4.57 -13.50 -7.46
C ASP A 157 5.92 -13.77 -6.75
N GLY A 158 6.67 -12.72 -6.39
CA GLY A 158 7.97 -12.81 -5.74
C GLY A 158 9.12 -13.30 -6.64
N ARG A 159 8.92 -13.50 -7.95
CA ARG A 159 9.96 -14.02 -8.85
C ARG A 159 10.98 -12.97 -9.27
N HIS A 160 10.55 -11.73 -9.47
CA HIS A 160 11.37 -10.64 -9.98
C HIS A 160 11.63 -9.60 -8.90
N LEU A 161 12.82 -9.00 -8.92
CA LEU A 161 13.27 -7.96 -8.01
C LEU A 161 13.64 -6.71 -8.81
N ALA A 162 13.11 -5.56 -8.42
CA ALA A 162 13.53 -4.27 -8.94
C ALA A 162 13.91 -3.29 -7.83
N TYR A 163 14.85 -2.38 -8.12
CA TYR A 163 15.27 -1.31 -7.22
C TYR A 163 15.90 -0.15 -8.00
N GLU A 164 15.99 1.01 -7.36
CA GLU A 164 16.69 2.19 -7.88
C GLU A 164 18.14 2.17 -7.35
N ALA A 165 19.12 2.57 -8.16
CA ALA A 165 20.54 2.59 -7.78
C ALA A 165 21.28 3.79 -8.39
N LEU A 166 22.14 4.46 -7.60
CA LEU A 166 22.87 5.65 -8.02
C LEU A 166 24.31 5.31 -8.40
N THR A 167 24.71 5.65 -9.63
CA THR A 167 26.08 5.54 -10.12
C THR A 167 26.61 6.91 -10.54
N GLY A 168 27.55 7.44 -9.77
CA GLY A 168 28.16 8.77 -9.98
C GLY A 168 27.19 9.93 -9.80
N LYS A 169 26.39 10.21 -10.83
CA LYS A 169 25.34 11.25 -10.85
C LYS A 169 24.02 10.76 -11.45
N HIS A 170 23.95 9.52 -11.92
CA HIS A 170 22.79 9.00 -12.63
C HIS A 170 22.12 7.90 -11.80
N TRP A 171 20.81 8.04 -11.61
CA TRP A 171 19.97 6.99 -11.09
C TRP A 171 19.63 6.02 -12.21
N HIS A 172 19.80 4.74 -11.94
CA HIS A 172 19.40 3.62 -12.76
C HIS A 172 18.27 2.86 -12.06
N VAL A 173 17.46 2.15 -12.84
CA VAL A 173 16.61 1.07 -12.29
C VAL A 173 17.26 -0.25 -12.66
N VAL A 174 17.39 -1.11 -11.66
CA VAL A 174 17.87 -2.47 -11.80
C VAL A 174 16.69 -3.43 -11.76
N VAL A 175 16.59 -4.37 -12.70
CA VAL A 175 15.57 -5.44 -12.75
C VAL A 175 16.26 -6.79 -12.95
N ASP A 176 16.20 -7.66 -11.95
CA ASP A 176 16.91 -8.96 -11.91
C ASP A 176 18.39 -8.85 -12.34
N GLY A 177 19.09 -7.82 -11.86
CA GLY A 177 20.49 -7.53 -12.19
C GLY A 177 20.73 -6.79 -13.52
N ARG A 178 19.71 -6.53 -14.35
CA ARG A 178 19.83 -5.69 -15.56
C ARG A 178 19.65 -4.22 -15.20
N ILE A 179 20.59 -3.38 -15.60
CA ILE A 179 20.64 -1.95 -15.25
C ILE A 179 20.14 -1.11 -16.44
N SER A 180 19.31 -0.08 -16.20
CA SER A 180 18.87 0.87 -17.23
C SER A 180 19.98 1.84 -17.68
N ASP A 181 19.79 2.54 -18.81
CA ASP A 181 20.75 3.50 -19.37
C ASP A 181 21.15 4.64 -18.40
N GLY A 182 20.32 4.92 -17.39
CA GLY A 182 20.55 5.93 -16.37
C GLY A 182 19.93 7.31 -16.70
N VAL A 183 19.38 7.96 -15.67
CA VAL A 183 18.73 9.28 -15.76
C VAL A 183 19.10 10.16 -14.57
N VAL A 184 18.78 11.45 -14.59
CA VAL A 184 19.09 12.37 -13.48
C VAL A 184 18.33 11.98 -12.21
N GLN A 185 17.09 11.51 -12.33
CA GLN A 185 16.24 11.09 -11.20
C GLN A 185 15.05 10.24 -11.69
N TYR A 186 14.60 9.27 -10.88
CA TYR A 186 13.28 8.65 -11.01
C TYR A 186 12.28 9.31 -10.04
N TYR A 187 11.04 9.53 -10.48
CA TYR A 187 10.01 10.28 -9.74
C TYR A 187 9.14 9.40 -8.83
N GLN A 188 9.01 8.10 -9.17
CA GLN A 188 8.35 7.08 -8.36
C GLN A 188 9.11 5.77 -8.51
N LYS A 189 9.15 4.99 -7.42
CA LYS A 189 9.70 3.62 -7.41
C LYS A 189 9.12 2.78 -8.55
N PRO A 190 9.89 1.82 -9.11
CA PRO A 190 9.39 0.90 -10.12
C PRO A 190 8.12 0.17 -9.68
N VAL A 191 7.14 0.02 -10.57
CA VAL A 191 5.89 -0.70 -10.28
C VAL A 191 5.68 -1.85 -11.27
N PHE A 192 5.72 -3.09 -10.78
CA PHE A 192 5.41 -4.28 -11.57
C PHE A 192 3.91 -4.35 -11.95
N SER A 193 3.62 -4.94 -13.11
CA SER A 193 2.28 -5.35 -13.50
C SER A 193 1.75 -6.52 -12.65
N ALA A 194 0.43 -6.73 -12.66
CA ALA A 194 -0.26 -7.79 -11.91
C ALA A 194 0.26 -9.22 -12.13
N ASP A 195 0.74 -9.49 -13.34
CA ASP A 195 1.31 -10.75 -13.81
C ASP A 195 2.84 -10.81 -13.68
N GLY A 196 3.47 -9.73 -13.19
CA GLY A 196 4.92 -9.57 -13.10
C GLY A 196 5.65 -9.33 -14.43
N SER A 197 4.98 -9.41 -15.59
CA SER A 197 5.66 -9.43 -16.90
C SER A 197 6.20 -8.07 -17.40
N LYS A 198 5.79 -6.98 -16.75
CA LYS A 198 6.13 -5.60 -17.12
C LYS A 198 6.41 -4.74 -15.90
N ILE A 199 7.09 -3.62 -16.14
CA ILE A 199 7.43 -2.63 -15.12
C ILE A 199 7.13 -1.22 -15.62
N LEU A 200 6.58 -0.39 -14.74
CA LEU A 200 6.34 1.04 -14.93
C LEU A 200 7.45 1.82 -14.23
N LEU A 201 8.14 2.68 -14.98
CA LEU A 201 9.11 3.65 -14.51
C LEU A 201 8.61 5.07 -14.82
N ILE A 202 8.98 6.05 -14.00
CA ILE A 202 8.73 7.47 -14.27
C ILE A 202 10.04 8.23 -14.13
N GLU A 203 10.61 8.65 -15.25
CA GLU A 203 11.92 9.26 -15.35
C GLU A 203 11.80 10.79 -15.41
N ASN A 204 12.71 11.50 -14.77
CA ASN A 204 12.92 12.92 -15.06
C ASN A 204 13.66 13.07 -16.40
N THR A 205 13.34 14.10 -17.18
CA THR A 205 14.12 14.46 -18.38
C THR A 205 15.14 15.55 -18.03
N GLU A 206 15.96 15.96 -19.00
CA GLU A 206 16.85 17.14 -18.84
C GLU A 206 16.09 18.47 -18.92
N GLN A 207 14.80 18.46 -19.29
CA GLN A 207 13.97 19.67 -19.42
C GLN A 207 13.04 19.83 -18.20
N ASP A 208 13.06 21.02 -17.60
CA ASP A 208 12.28 21.30 -16.39
C ASP A 208 10.76 21.06 -16.57
N GLY A 209 10.17 20.41 -15.56
CA GLY A 209 8.76 19.99 -15.51
C GLY A 209 8.35 18.92 -16.53
N LEU A 210 9.26 18.39 -17.35
CA LEU A 210 8.99 17.37 -18.37
C LEU A 210 9.48 16.00 -17.88
N PHE A 211 8.57 15.01 -17.86
CA PHE A 211 8.82 13.66 -17.39
C PHE A 211 8.60 12.64 -18.50
N ARG A 212 9.25 11.47 -18.39
CA ARG A 212 9.03 10.33 -19.26
C ARG A 212 8.40 9.18 -18.47
N LEU A 213 7.17 8.83 -18.81
CA LEU A 213 6.51 7.63 -18.33
C LEU A 213 6.89 6.46 -19.25
N VAL A 214 7.44 5.39 -18.67
CA VAL A 214 7.94 4.22 -19.41
C VAL A 214 7.24 2.96 -18.91
N VAL A 215 6.56 2.23 -19.79
CA VAL A 215 6.11 0.85 -19.53
C VAL A 215 7.00 -0.09 -20.33
N SER A 216 7.77 -0.92 -19.62
CA SER A 216 8.80 -1.79 -20.20
C SER A 216 8.51 -3.28 -19.95
N ASP A 217 9.08 -4.15 -20.77
CA ASP A 217 9.37 -5.53 -20.35
C ASP A 217 10.51 -5.58 -19.32
N LEU A 218 10.70 -6.73 -18.66
CA LEU A 218 11.75 -6.91 -17.64
C LEU A 218 13.18 -6.96 -18.21
N GLY A 219 13.34 -7.15 -19.52
CA GLY A 219 14.63 -7.02 -20.19
C GLY A 219 15.09 -5.57 -20.36
N LEU A 220 14.21 -4.60 -20.10
CA LEU A 220 14.41 -3.16 -20.34
C LEU A 220 14.57 -2.80 -21.83
N VAL A 221 14.09 -3.63 -22.77
CA VAL A 221 14.29 -3.47 -24.22
C VAL A 221 13.03 -3.03 -24.95
N GLN A 222 11.88 -3.63 -24.64
CA GLN A 222 10.60 -3.35 -25.30
C GLN A 222 9.81 -2.32 -24.49
N GLN A 223 10.01 -1.05 -24.83
CA GLN A 223 9.52 0.08 -24.05
C GLN A 223 8.44 0.90 -24.78
N SER A 224 7.30 1.10 -24.12
CA SER A 224 6.32 2.12 -24.45
C SER A 224 6.67 3.40 -23.67
N ARG A 225 7.17 4.43 -24.36
CA ARG A 225 7.64 5.69 -23.76
C ARG A 225 6.65 6.83 -24.04
N LYS A 226 6.33 7.64 -23.03
CA LYS A 226 5.43 8.81 -23.13
C LYS A 226 6.02 9.99 -22.40
N GLU A 227 6.49 10.97 -23.16
CA GLU A 227 7.11 12.19 -22.61
C GLU A 227 6.05 13.30 -22.51
N MET A 228 5.87 13.86 -21.31
CA MET A 228 4.82 14.84 -21.02
C MET A 228 5.13 15.66 -19.78
N ARG A 229 4.57 16.88 -19.71
CA ARG A 229 4.44 17.58 -18.44
C ARG A 229 3.32 16.94 -17.63
N MET A 230 3.58 16.57 -16.39
CA MET A 230 2.63 15.86 -15.53
C MET A 230 2.75 16.25 -14.05
N LEU A 231 1.65 16.12 -13.32
CA LEU A 231 1.59 16.44 -11.87
C LEU A 231 1.63 15.20 -10.96
N GLY A 232 1.31 14.02 -11.48
CA GLY A 232 1.27 12.79 -10.67
C GLY A 232 0.65 11.61 -11.41
N THR A 233 1.01 10.41 -10.96
CA THR A 233 0.58 9.13 -11.51
C THR A 233 0.13 8.20 -10.39
N VAL A 234 -0.93 7.43 -10.64
CA VAL A 234 -1.41 6.36 -9.76
C VAL A 234 -1.59 5.06 -10.54
N VAL A 235 -1.36 3.94 -9.85
CA VAL A 235 -1.57 2.59 -10.36
C VAL A 235 -2.71 1.95 -9.55
N SER A 236 -3.63 1.26 -10.23
CA SER A 236 -4.72 0.53 -9.59
C SER A 236 -4.24 -0.50 -8.56
N LYS A 237 -5.05 -0.75 -7.51
CA LYS A 237 -4.72 -1.68 -6.41
C LYS A 237 -4.46 -3.13 -6.85
N ASN A 238 -4.97 -3.52 -8.02
CA ASN A 238 -4.74 -4.81 -8.65
C ASN A 238 -3.63 -4.80 -9.73
N LEU A 239 -2.89 -3.71 -9.89
CA LEU A 239 -1.73 -3.56 -10.79
C LEU A 239 -2.04 -3.79 -12.29
N THR A 240 -3.25 -3.43 -12.74
CA THR A 240 -3.67 -3.57 -14.16
C THR A 240 -3.78 -2.25 -14.91
N GLN A 241 -4.25 -1.19 -14.25
CA GLN A 241 -4.51 0.15 -14.82
C GLN A 241 -3.54 1.20 -14.28
N ILE A 242 -3.25 2.18 -15.12
CA ILE A 242 -2.40 3.34 -14.82
C ILE A 242 -3.19 4.60 -15.20
N ALA A 243 -3.16 5.62 -14.33
CA ALA A 243 -3.72 6.94 -14.61
C ALA A 243 -2.72 8.04 -14.24
N THR A 244 -2.60 9.07 -15.06
CA THR A 244 -1.68 10.20 -14.85
C THR A 244 -2.31 11.52 -15.25
N VAL A 245 -1.91 12.62 -14.59
CA VAL A 245 -2.37 13.98 -14.89
C VAL A 245 -1.40 14.63 -15.86
N GLN A 246 -1.79 14.77 -17.13
CA GLN A 246 -1.05 15.54 -18.13
C GLN A 246 -1.40 17.03 -18.02
N GLN A 247 -0.40 17.89 -18.12
CA GLN A 247 -0.57 19.32 -18.40
C GLN A 247 -0.56 19.58 -19.91
N ASP A 248 -1.52 20.37 -20.40
CA ASP A 248 -1.62 20.85 -21.77
C ASP A 248 -1.83 22.38 -21.76
N GLY A 249 -0.76 23.12 -22.01
CA GLY A 249 -0.72 24.58 -21.83
C GLY A 249 -1.07 25.01 -20.39
N ALA A 250 -2.19 25.72 -20.24
CA ALA A 250 -2.74 26.16 -18.96
C ALA A 250 -3.83 25.23 -18.38
N LYS A 251 -4.08 24.08 -19.03
CA LYS A 251 -5.08 23.08 -18.62
C LYS A 251 -4.42 21.78 -18.17
N TYR A 252 -5.20 20.97 -17.49
CA TYR A 252 -4.84 19.62 -17.07
C TYR A 252 -5.93 18.63 -17.48
N ARG A 253 -5.53 17.42 -17.86
CA ARG A 253 -6.43 16.28 -18.13
C ARG A 253 -5.87 14.98 -17.59
N VAL A 254 -6.75 14.04 -17.25
CA VAL A 254 -6.34 12.67 -16.90
C VAL A 254 -6.12 11.86 -18.18
N LEU A 255 -4.99 11.16 -18.25
CA LEU A 255 -4.74 10.07 -19.18
C LEU A 255 -4.92 8.73 -18.45
N ARG A 256 -5.56 7.74 -19.08
CA ARG A 256 -5.75 6.38 -18.53
C ARG A 256 -5.39 5.32 -19.56
N PHE A 257 -4.62 4.32 -19.14
CA PHE A 257 -4.19 3.17 -19.95
C PHE A 257 -3.91 1.96 -19.04
N SER A 258 -3.35 0.88 -19.59
CA SER A 258 -3.06 -0.36 -18.85
C SER A 258 -1.65 -0.88 -19.14
N PHE A 259 -1.12 -1.76 -18.28
CA PHE A 259 0.14 -2.47 -18.57
C PHE A 259 0.04 -3.36 -19.82
N ALA A 260 -1.15 -3.94 -20.09
CA ALA A 260 -1.37 -4.84 -21.23
C ALA A 260 -1.39 -4.09 -22.57
N ALA A 261 -1.90 -2.85 -22.59
CA ALA A 261 -1.99 -2.00 -23.78
C ALA A 261 -1.59 -0.56 -23.42
N PRO A 262 -0.28 -0.28 -23.21
CA PRO A 262 0.17 1.01 -22.67
C PRO A 262 -0.01 2.18 -23.64
N ASP A 263 -0.13 1.91 -24.94
CA ASP A 263 -0.34 2.92 -25.99
C ASP A 263 -1.81 3.19 -26.31
N GLN A 264 -2.74 2.39 -25.77
CA GLN A 264 -4.19 2.65 -25.87
C GLN A 264 -4.61 3.63 -24.79
N VAL A 265 -4.26 4.91 -24.99
CA VAL A 265 -4.50 5.99 -24.01
C VAL A 265 -5.89 6.62 -24.20
N SER A 266 -6.75 6.41 -23.21
CA SER A 266 -7.98 7.19 -23.02
C SER A 266 -7.64 8.57 -22.42
N ARG A 267 -8.43 9.59 -22.77
CA ARG A 267 -8.24 10.99 -22.35
C ARG A 267 -9.52 11.53 -21.70
N GLY A 268 -9.39 12.12 -20.52
CA GLY A 268 -10.45 12.86 -19.86
C GLY A 268 -10.64 14.28 -20.42
N ALA A 269 -11.62 14.99 -19.88
CA ALA A 269 -11.87 16.40 -20.17
C ALA A 269 -10.78 17.32 -19.59
N ASP A 270 -10.81 18.60 -20.01
CA ASP A 270 -9.87 19.63 -19.56
C ASP A 270 -10.39 20.44 -18.36
N TYR A 271 -9.46 20.74 -17.46
CA TYR A 271 -9.69 21.44 -16.18
C TYR A 271 -8.57 22.45 -15.89
N ASP A 272 -8.83 23.42 -15.00
CA ASP A 272 -7.87 24.43 -14.54
C ASP A 272 -6.94 23.93 -13.42
N ALA A 273 -7.27 22.79 -12.80
CA ALA A 273 -6.43 21.99 -11.92
C ALA A 273 -7.02 20.58 -11.82
N ILE A 274 -6.17 19.58 -11.57
CA ILE A 274 -6.55 18.23 -11.15
C ILE A 274 -5.63 17.81 -10.00
N SER A 275 -6.19 17.12 -9.01
CA SER A 275 -5.46 16.49 -7.91
C SER A 275 -6.10 15.15 -7.51
N ASP A 276 -5.43 14.42 -6.62
CA ASP A 276 -6.05 13.37 -5.80
C ASP A 276 -6.73 12.24 -6.60
N LEU A 277 -6.01 11.65 -7.57
CA LEU A 277 -6.49 10.51 -8.34
C LEU A 277 -6.59 9.25 -7.46
N SER A 278 -7.67 8.49 -7.62
CA SER A 278 -7.95 7.28 -6.85
C SER A 278 -8.74 6.27 -7.67
N PHE A 279 -8.23 5.04 -7.76
CA PHE A 279 -8.92 3.91 -8.42
C PHE A 279 -9.81 3.16 -7.41
N SER A 280 -10.91 2.59 -7.90
CA SER A 280 -11.61 1.51 -7.17
C SER A 280 -10.68 0.32 -6.91
N PRO A 281 -10.96 -0.54 -5.91
CA PRO A 281 -10.08 -1.67 -5.56
C PRO A 281 -9.83 -2.65 -6.72
N ASP A 282 -10.78 -2.78 -7.64
CA ASP A 282 -10.69 -3.58 -8.88
C ASP A 282 -10.06 -2.83 -10.07
N GLY A 283 -9.64 -1.57 -9.88
CA GLY A 283 -9.10 -0.70 -10.93
C GLY A 283 -10.10 -0.25 -11.99
N ALA A 284 -11.35 -0.69 -11.96
CA ALA A 284 -12.30 -0.47 -13.05
C ALA A 284 -12.75 0.99 -13.16
N SER A 285 -13.02 1.63 -12.02
CA SER A 285 -13.44 3.04 -11.92
C SER A 285 -12.32 3.92 -11.39
N LEU A 286 -12.26 5.16 -11.86
CA LEU A 286 -11.33 6.18 -11.39
C LEU A 286 -12.11 7.42 -10.94
N ALA A 287 -11.86 7.86 -9.70
CA ALA A 287 -12.24 9.19 -9.24
C ALA A 287 -11.02 10.11 -9.14
N TYR A 288 -11.26 11.42 -9.22
CA TYR A 288 -10.27 12.46 -8.98
C TYR A 288 -10.96 13.77 -8.64
N LEU A 289 -10.17 14.73 -8.16
CA LEU A 289 -10.63 16.08 -7.84
C LEU A 289 -10.15 17.05 -8.91
N ALA A 290 -11.02 17.97 -9.31
CA ALA A 290 -10.75 18.90 -10.38
C ALA A 290 -11.33 20.29 -10.11
N ARG A 291 -10.90 21.29 -10.88
CA ARG A 291 -11.43 22.66 -10.83
C ARG A 291 -11.70 23.20 -12.23
N ARG A 292 -12.83 23.87 -12.42
CA ARG A 292 -13.14 24.63 -13.64
C ARG A 292 -13.60 26.03 -13.26
N GLY A 293 -12.81 27.04 -13.60
CA GLY A 293 -12.97 28.40 -13.05
C GLY A 293 -12.83 28.41 -11.52
N THR A 294 -13.87 28.89 -10.83
CA THR A 294 -14.00 28.81 -9.36
C THR A 294 -14.60 27.50 -8.87
N THR A 295 -15.35 26.78 -9.70
CA THR A 295 -16.08 25.56 -9.32
C THR A 295 -15.11 24.41 -9.08
N ARG A 296 -15.22 23.76 -7.93
CA ARG A 296 -14.53 22.51 -7.59
C ARG A 296 -15.43 21.33 -7.91
N LEU A 297 -14.86 20.25 -8.42
CA LEU A 297 -15.56 19.10 -8.95
C LEU A 297 -14.98 17.82 -8.36
N LEU A 298 -15.85 16.92 -7.90
CA LEU A 298 -15.54 15.51 -7.82
C LEU A 298 -15.84 14.91 -9.19
N VAL A 299 -14.91 14.14 -9.74
CA VAL A 299 -15.09 13.47 -11.03
C VAL A 299 -15.02 11.96 -10.81
N LEU A 300 -15.95 11.20 -11.39
CA LEU A 300 -15.98 9.74 -11.37
C LEU A 300 -16.23 9.21 -12.78
N ASP A 301 -15.24 8.51 -13.36
CA ASP A 301 -15.27 7.99 -14.73
C ASP A 301 -15.75 9.01 -15.78
N GLY A 302 -15.33 10.27 -15.61
CA GLY A 302 -15.66 11.39 -16.50
C GLY A 302 -17.01 12.08 -16.24
N LYS A 303 -17.82 11.59 -15.28
CA LYS A 303 -18.99 12.32 -14.76
C LYS A 303 -18.53 13.34 -13.72
N GLU A 304 -19.05 14.55 -13.76
CA GLU A 304 -18.67 15.64 -12.86
C GLU A 304 -19.81 15.94 -11.86
N GLU A 305 -19.48 16.15 -10.58
CA GLU A 305 -20.40 16.68 -9.56
C GLU A 305 -19.75 17.86 -8.81
N PRO A 306 -20.43 19.01 -8.63
CA PRO A 306 -19.91 20.14 -7.86
C PRO A 306 -19.68 19.79 -6.38
N LEU A 307 -18.44 19.97 -5.92
CA LEU A 307 -18.10 19.76 -4.51
C LEU A 307 -18.51 20.95 -3.64
N PRO A 308 -19.09 20.71 -2.44
CA PRO A 308 -19.29 21.74 -1.42
C PRO A 308 -17.99 22.42 -0.99
N ASP A 309 -18.08 23.58 -0.32
CA ASP A 309 -16.93 24.28 0.25
C ASP A 309 -16.33 23.54 1.46
N GLY A 310 -15.00 23.67 1.63
CA GLY A 310 -14.21 23.00 2.66
C GLY A 310 -12.86 22.48 2.14
N GLY A 311 -11.89 22.27 3.02
CA GLY A 311 -10.62 21.61 2.70
C GLY A 311 -10.83 20.15 2.27
N ILE A 312 -9.88 19.63 1.49
CA ILE A 312 -9.81 18.22 1.06
C ILE A 312 -8.72 17.56 1.89
N MET A 313 -9.04 16.44 2.55
CA MET A 313 -8.11 15.79 3.49
C MET A 313 -7.40 14.56 2.93
N ALA A 314 -8.01 13.90 1.94
CA ALA A 314 -7.48 12.71 1.28
C ALA A 314 -8.14 12.56 -0.10
N ALA A 315 -7.58 11.68 -0.93
CA ALA A 315 -8.15 11.36 -2.24
C ALA A 315 -9.51 10.63 -2.12
N PRO A 316 -10.40 10.74 -3.13
CA PRO A 316 -11.74 10.17 -3.05
C PRO A 316 -11.72 8.64 -2.91
N ALA A 317 -12.50 8.11 -1.98
CA ALA A 317 -12.72 6.68 -1.86
C ALA A 317 -13.80 6.26 -2.86
N VAL A 318 -13.42 5.60 -3.96
CA VAL A 318 -14.38 5.09 -4.97
C VAL A 318 -15.15 3.92 -4.38
N ARG A 319 -16.49 3.96 -4.44
CA ARG A 319 -17.33 2.83 -4.02
C ARG A 319 -17.08 1.63 -4.94
N PRO A 320 -16.82 0.42 -4.42
CA PRO A 320 -16.67 -0.78 -5.24
C PRO A 320 -17.87 -1.10 -6.14
N ASP A 321 -19.08 -0.67 -5.76
CA ASP A 321 -20.30 -0.79 -6.57
C ASP A 321 -20.33 0.16 -7.79
N ARG A 322 -19.34 1.05 -7.92
CA ARG A 322 -19.15 2.06 -8.99
C ARG A 322 -20.28 3.08 -9.11
N LYS A 323 -21.12 3.24 -8.08
CA LYS A 323 -22.26 4.19 -8.08
C LYS A 323 -21.91 5.57 -7.51
N GLY A 324 -20.75 5.74 -6.90
CA GLY A 324 -20.29 7.03 -6.38
C GLY A 324 -18.90 6.97 -5.75
N ALA A 325 -18.50 8.08 -5.14
CA ALA A 325 -17.24 8.19 -4.41
C ALA A 325 -17.40 9.13 -3.22
N GLY A 326 -16.74 8.80 -2.10
CA GLY A 326 -16.76 9.60 -0.88
C GLY A 326 -15.50 10.43 -0.69
N VAL A 327 -15.64 11.62 -0.12
CA VAL A 327 -14.54 12.53 0.24
C VAL A 327 -14.77 13.01 1.67
N ILE A 328 -13.72 13.05 2.50
CA ILE A 328 -13.78 13.77 3.79
C ILE A 328 -13.45 15.24 3.57
N LEU A 329 -14.40 16.12 3.88
CA LEU A 329 -14.30 17.57 3.74
C LEU A 329 -14.11 18.24 5.10
N ALA A 330 -13.09 19.10 5.20
CA ALA A 330 -12.81 19.93 6.37
C ALA A 330 -13.50 21.29 6.24
N THR A 331 -14.65 21.48 6.89
CA THR A 331 -15.42 22.73 6.84
C THR A 331 -15.09 23.64 8.03
N ASN A 332 -15.51 24.90 7.98
CA ASN A 332 -15.42 25.83 9.11
C ASN A 332 -16.18 25.35 10.37
N ALA A 333 -17.08 24.37 10.24
CA ALA A 333 -17.83 23.77 11.34
C ALA A 333 -17.28 22.40 11.80
N GLY A 334 -16.15 21.95 11.23
CA GLY A 334 -15.58 20.62 11.44
C GLY A 334 -15.62 19.73 10.19
N TYR A 335 -15.30 18.47 10.37
CA TYR A 335 -15.05 17.49 9.32
C TYR A 335 -16.28 16.63 9.07
N LEU A 336 -16.61 16.36 7.80
CA LEU A 336 -17.75 15.53 7.40
C LEU A 336 -17.40 14.64 6.21
N LEU A 337 -18.08 13.49 6.09
CA LEU A 337 -18.15 12.73 4.85
C LEU A 337 -19.09 13.47 3.86
N HIS A 338 -18.68 13.55 2.61
CA HIS A 338 -19.54 13.89 1.47
C HIS A 338 -19.50 12.73 0.47
N GLU A 339 -20.67 12.16 0.16
CA GLU A 339 -20.83 11.10 -0.84
C GLU A 339 -21.36 11.69 -2.16
N GLY A 340 -20.49 11.82 -3.16
CA GLY A 340 -20.89 12.27 -4.49
C GLY A 340 -21.48 11.13 -5.33
N PHE A 341 -22.39 11.47 -6.24
CA PHE A 341 -23.21 10.59 -7.09
C PHE A 341 -24.14 9.60 -6.37
N ALA A 342 -23.99 9.41 -5.05
CA ALA A 342 -24.80 8.51 -4.23
C ALA A 342 -26.17 9.08 -3.83
N GLY A 343 -26.38 10.39 -4.01
CA GLY A 343 -27.60 11.11 -3.63
C GLY A 343 -27.39 12.05 -2.43
N LYS A 344 -28.48 12.54 -1.83
CA LYS A 344 -28.42 13.51 -0.72
C LYS A 344 -28.28 12.84 0.64
N SER A 345 -27.08 12.36 0.97
CA SER A 345 -26.71 11.96 2.34
C SER A 345 -26.53 13.18 3.26
N ARG A 346 -26.65 12.98 4.58
CA ARG A 346 -26.37 13.99 5.62
C ARG A 346 -25.60 13.34 6.77
N HIS A 347 -24.29 13.56 6.81
CA HIS A 347 -23.39 12.97 7.80
C HIS A 347 -23.16 13.90 8.99
N LYS A 348 -22.62 13.34 10.09
CA LYS A 348 -22.29 14.10 11.30
C LYS A 348 -20.97 14.88 11.13
N LEU A 349 -20.88 16.03 11.80
CA LEU A 349 -19.65 16.83 11.93
C LEU A 349 -18.78 16.34 13.10
N TYR A 350 -17.46 16.30 12.88
CA TYR A 350 -16.45 15.89 13.87
C TYR A 350 -15.32 16.92 13.97
N ALA A 351 -14.48 16.81 15.01
CA ALA A 351 -13.34 17.71 15.20
C ALA A 351 -12.24 17.51 14.14
N ASP A 352 -12.05 16.27 13.72
CA ASP A 352 -11.18 15.80 12.64
C ASP A 352 -11.72 14.44 12.15
N ALA A 353 -11.48 14.05 10.90
CA ALA A 353 -11.87 12.76 10.33
C ALA A 353 -11.00 12.36 9.12
N GLY A 354 -10.86 11.04 8.91
CA GLY A 354 -10.03 10.47 7.84
C GLY A 354 -10.25 8.96 7.68
N ASP A 355 -9.29 8.26 7.05
CA ASP A 355 -9.30 6.80 6.89
C ASP A 355 -10.62 6.23 6.31
N LEU A 356 -11.20 6.93 5.32
CA LEU A 356 -12.46 6.53 4.67
C LEU A 356 -12.29 5.25 3.82
N THR A 357 -13.19 4.29 4.02
CA THR A 357 -13.23 3.00 3.32
C THR A 357 -14.68 2.60 3.01
N TYR A 358 -14.87 1.74 2.00
CA TYR A 358 -16.17 1.27 1.51
C TYR A 358 -16.24 -0.26 1.42
N SER A 359 -17.42 -0.84 1.71
CA SER A 359 -17.71 -2.26 1.49
C SER A 359 -17.98 -2.55 0.00
N SER A 360 -17.96 -3.83 -0.37
CA SER A 360 -18.38 -4.29 -1.70
C SER A 360 -19.82 -3.88 -2.07
N ASN A 361 -20.68 -3.67 -1.08
CA ASN A 361 -22.08 -3.25 -1.24
C ASN A 361 -22.30 -1.73 -1.15
N GLY A 362 -21.25 -0.97 -0.79
CA GLY A 362 -21.30 0.48 -0.66
C GLY A 362 -21.67 1.03 0.73
N ASP A 363 -21.62 0.19 1.78
CA ASP A 363 -21.51 0.66 3.18
C ASP A 363 -20.20 1.43 3.35
N HIS A 364 -20.13 2.40 4.26
CA HIS A 364 -18.92 3.17 4.52
C HIS A 364 -18.45 3.04 5.97
N ALA A 365 -17.14 3.22 6.16
CA ALA A 365 -16.56 3.44 7.48
C ALA A 365 -15.43 4.47 7.40
N TYR A 366 -15.29 5.30 8.44
CA TYR A 366 -14.25 6.31 8.56
C TYR A 366 -13.80 6.48 10.01
N VAL A 367 -12.60 6.98 10.24
CA VAL A 367 -12.10 7.32 11.58
C VAL A 367 -12.47 8.77 11.88
N ALA A 368 -12.95 9.04 13.09
CA ALA A 368 -13.34 10.37 13.54
C ALA A 368 -12.78 10.69 14.93
N VAL A 369 -12.43 11.96 15.15
CA VAL A 369 -11.90 12.49 16.42
C VAL A 369 -13.02 13.14 17.23
N THR A 370 -13.06 12.84 18.52
CA THR A 370 -14.04 13.35 19.49
C THR A 370 -13.28 13.74 20.77
N GLY A 371 -13.08 15.05 20.99
CA GLY A 371 -12.16 15.51 22.02
C GLY A 371 -10.72 15.09 21.69
N ASN A 372 -10.05 14.44 22.64
CA ASN A 372 -8.69 13.93 22.46
C ASN A 372 -8.62 12.44 22.05
N GLU A 373 -9.78 11.80 21.81
CA GLU A 373 -9.88 10.38 21.48
C GLU A 373 -10.45 10.14 20.08
N MET A 374 -10.19 8.96 19.53
CA MET A 374 -10.61 8.53 18.20
C MET A 374 -11.65 7.41 18.30
N ARG A 375 -12.58 7.37 17.34
CA ARG A 375 -13.53 6.27 17.16
C ARG A 375 -13.63 5.87 15.69
N LEU A 376 -14.08 4.65 15.44
CA LEU A 376 -14.62 4.27 14.15
C LEU A 376 -16.06 4.79 14.03
N VAL A 377 -16.44 5.24 12.84
CA VAL A 377 -17.83 5.48 12.45
C VAL A 377 -18.17 4.54 11.29
N VAL A 378 -19.29 3.81 11.36
CA VAL A 378 -19.75 2.88 10.33
C VAL A 378 -21.20 3.22 9.99
N ASN A 379 -21.51 3.56 8.74
CA ASN A 379 -22.87 3.97 8.30
C ASN A 379 -23.51 5.01 9.26
N ASP A 380 -22.75 6.07 9.57
CA ASP A 380 -23.05 7.11 10.59
C ASP A 380 -23.40 6.59 12.00
N LYS A 381 -22.94 5.39 12.37
CA LYS A 381 -23.00 4.85 13.75
C LYS A 381 -21.63 4.92 14.40
N GLU A 382 -21.57 5.56 15.55
CA GLU A 382 -20.35 5.79 16.31
C GLU A 382 -19.98 4.57 17.16
N GLY A 383 -18.77 4.05 16.95
CA GLY A 383 -18.17 3.04 17.82
C GLY A 383 -17.53 3.61 19.09
N PRO A 384 -16.91 2.75 19.92
CA PRO A 384 -16.25 3.15 21.17
C PRO A 384 -15.00 4.03 20.94
N LEU A 385 -14.60 4.73 22.01
CA LEU A 385 -13.45 5.63 22.05
C LEU A 385 -12.14 4.92 22.40
N PHE A 386 -11.05 5.36 21.75
CA PHE A 386 -9.69 4.86 21.93
C PHE A 386 -8.64 5.99 21.81
N ASP A 387 -7.46 5.81 22.39
CA ASP A 387 -6.33 6.76 22.29
C ASP A 387 -5.74 6.85 20.86
N ARG A 388 -6.11 5.90 20.00
CA ARG A 388 -5.88 5.91 18.54
C ARG A 388 -6.74 4.84 17.87
N VAL A 389 -7.26 5.15 16.68
CA VAL A 389 -7.88 4.21 15.72
C VAL A 389 -7.19 4.45 14.37
N VAL A 390 -6.82 3.39 13.64
CA VAL A 390 -6.25 3.49 12.28
C VAL A 390 -6.61 2.28 11.41
N SER A 391 -6.60 2.51 10.10
CA SER A 391 -6.67 1.48 9.04
C SER A 391 -7.92 0.58 9.12
N PRO A 392 -9.13 1.15 9.07
CA PRO A 392 -10.35 0.36 8.92
C PRO A 392 -10.41 -0.33 7.55
N VAL A 393 -10.78 -1.60 7.55
CA VAL A 393 -10.99 -2.40 6.34
C VAL A 393 -12.26 -3.24 6.48
N PHE A 394 -13.11 -3.23 5.45
CA PHE A 394 -14.26 -4.13 5.40
C PHE A 394 -13.81 -5.57 5.14
N SER A 395 -14.52 -6.53 5.73
CA SER A 395 -14.42 -7.95 5.35
C SER A 395 -14.82 -8.15 3.88
N PRO A 396 -14.34 -9.21 3.18
CA PRO A 396 -14.65 -9.41 1.76
C PRO A 396 -16.15 -9.57 1.46
N ASP A 397 -16.92 -10.07 2.43
CA ASP A 397 -18.38 -10.20 2.39
C ASP A 397 -19.14 -8.92 2.81
N GLY A 398 -18.42 -7.86 3.20
CA GLY A 398 -18.95 -6.57 3.63
C GLY A 398 -19.62 -6.56 5.00
N ARG A 399 -19.69 -7.68 5.74
CA ARG A 399 -20.46 -7.75 7.01
C ARG A 399 -19.80 -7.07 8.21
N PHE A 400 -18.48 -6.93 8.19
CA PHE A 400 -17.70 -6.42 9.32
C PHE A 400 -16.70 -5.36 8.90
N VAL A 401 -16.34 -4.47 9.83
CA VAL A 401 -15.18 -3.58 9.72
C VAL A 401 -14.14 -3.99 10.75
N VAL A 402 -12.94 -4.32 10.27
CA VAL A 402 -11.77 -4.63 11.08
C VAL A 402 -10.88 -3.39 11.16
N TYR A 403 -10.39 -3.04 12.35
CA TYR A 403 -9.49 -1.90 12.55
C TYR A 403 -8.49 -2.13 13.67
N ARG A 404 -7.43 -1.32 13.69
CA ARG A 404 -6.41 -1.34 14.76
C ARG A 404 -6.69 -0.20 15.74
N ALA A 405 -6.71 -0.53 17.02
CA ALA A 405 -6.97 0.40 18.11
C ALA A 405 -5.83 0.40 19.14
N ARG A 406 -5.72 1.49 19.90
CA ARG A 406 -4.82 1.61 21.05
C ARG A 406 -5.57 2.18 22.25
N LYS A 407 -5.44 1.53 23.40
CA LYS A 407 -5.93 2.03 24.70
C LYS A 407 -4.87 1.75 25.77
N GLU A 408 -4.54 2.76 26.58
CA GLU A 408 -3.54 2.68 27.66
C GLU A 408 -2.19 2.17 27.15
N GLY A 409 -1.76 2.70 25.99
CA GLY A 409 -0.51 2.33 25.31
C GLY A 409 -0.53 0.97 24.60
N LYS A 410 -1.36 0.02 25.03
CA LYS A 410 -1.51 -1.32 24.44
C LYS A 410 -2.28 -1.27 23.12
N ARG A 411 -1.89 -2.12 22.16
CA ARG A 411 -2.47 -2.18 20.80
C ARG A 411 -3.25 -3.48 20.59
N PHE A 412 -4.37 -3.43 19.89
CA PHE A 412 -5.21 -4.59 19.59
C PHE A 412 -6.00 -4.40 18.29
N VAL A 413 -6.55 -5.48 17.76
CA VAL A 413 -7.51 -5.47 16.64
C VAL A 413 -8.94 -5.47 17.20
N VAL A 414 -9.84 -4.77 16.52
CA VAL A 414 -11.27 -4.74 16.84
C VAL A 414 -12.06 -5.08 15.58
N VAL A 415 -13.12 -5.88 15.75
CA VAL A 415 -14.13 -6.19 14.74
C VAL A 415 -15.42 -5.48 15.14
N ALA A 416 -15.95 -4.66 14.24
CA ALA A 416 -17.26 -4.01 14.39
C ALA A 416 -18.24 -4.48 13.31
N ASP A 417 -19.53 -4.41 13.60
CA ASP A 417 -20.60 -4.64 12.64
C ASP A 417 -21.01 -3.38 11.86
N LEU A 418 -21.94 -3.53 10.92
CA LEU A 418 -22.59 -2.44 10.17
C LEU A 418 -23.47 -1.51 11.03
N GLN A 419 -23.44 -1.65 12.36
CA GLN A 419 -24.06 -0.72 13.32
C GLN A 419 -22.99 -0.05 14.22
N GLY A 420 -21.70 -0.19 13.89
CA GLY A 420 -20.57 0.39 14.63
C GLY A 420 -20.30 -0.30 15.98
N ARG A 421 -21.04 -1.35 16.33
CA ARG A 421 -20.90 -2.06 17.62
C ARG A 421 -19.69 -2.98 17.55
N THR A 422 -18.87 -3.00 18.60
CA THR A 422 -17.80 -4.00 18.74
C THR A 422 -18.41 -5.39 18.87
N VAL A 423 -18.23 -6.21 17.82
CA VAL A 423 -18.54 -7.64 17.82
C VAL A 423 -17.44 -8.41 18.55
N ARG A 424 -16.18 -7.99 18.37
CA ARG A 424 -15.01 -8.64 18.97
C ARG A 424 -13.87 -7.67 19.23
N ARG A 425 -13.20 -7.82 20.37
CA ARG A 425 -11.92 -7.17 20.69
C ARG A 425 -10.88 -8.28 20.89
N HIS A 426 -9.84 -8.30 20.05
CA HIS A 426 -8.79 -9.29 20.11
C HIS A 426 -7.77 -8.98 21.23
N PRO A 427 -6.90 -9.94 21.61
CA PRO A 427 -5.93 -9.72 22.68
C PRO A 427 -5.02 -8.50 22.44
N SER A 428 -4.51 -7.95 23.55
CA SER A 428 -3.70 -6.73 23.54
C SER A 428 -2.21 -7.03 23.58
N TYR A 429 -1.45 -6.40 22.68
CA TYR A 429 -0.03 -6.64 22.42
C TYR A 429 0.78 -5.34 22.49
N GLU A 430 2.12 -5.47 22.52
CA GLU A 430 3.03 -4.33 22.39
C GLU A 430 2.92 -3.70 21.01
N MET A 431 3.05 -4.52 19.95
CA MET A 431 2.89 -4.11 18.56
C MET A 431 1.92 -5.02 17.83
N VAL A 432 1.07 -4.39 17.02
CA VAL A 432 0.12 -5.02 16.10
C VAL A 432 0.41 -4.42 14.72
N PHE A 433 0.78 -5.28 13.77
CA PHE A 433 1.19 -4.88 12.42
C PHE A 433 -0.04 -4.73 11.52
N GLU A 434 0.11 -4.75 10.20
CA GLU A 434 -1.03 -4.59 9.29
C GLU A 434 -1.94 -5.84 9.28
N THR A 435 -3.24 -5.61 9.14
CA THR A 435 -4.28 -6.64 9.12
C THR A 435 -4.63 -7.00 7.68
N THR A 436 -4.80 -8.29 7.42
CA THR A 436 -5.35 -8.84 6.19
C THR A 436 -6.45 -9.85 6.52
N PHE A 437 -7.19 -10.32 5.52
CA PHE A 437 -8.21 -11.36 5.70
C PHE A 437 -7.67 -12.71 5.20
N THR A 438 -8.14 -13.80 5.80
CA THR A 438 -7.97 -15.13 5.19
C THR A 438 -8.66 -15.17 3.82
N SER A 439 -8.19 -16.03 2.92
CA SER A 439 -8.72 -16.10 1.54
C SER A 439 -10.17 -16.60 1.44
N ASP A 440 -10.74 -17.11 2.53
CA ASP A 440 -12.17 -17.43 2.66
C ASP A 440 -13.00 -16.31 3.31
N GLY A 441 -12.37 -15.20 3.69
CA GLY A 441 -12.98 -14.03 4.32
C GLY A 441 -13.37 -14.17 5.80
N LYS A 442 -13.22 -15.35 6.42
CA LYS A 442 -13.82 -15.65 7.74
C LYS A 442 -12.98 -15.25 8.95
N SER A 443 -11.71 -14.93 8.75
CA SER A 443 -10.79 -14.54 9.82
C SER A 443 -10.00 -13.29 9.45
N VAL A 444 -9.69 -12.47 10.45
CA VAL A 444 -8.61 -11.48 10.35
C VAL A 444 -7.29 -12.18 10.66
N ALA A 445 -6.23 -11.79 9.95
CA ALA A 445 -4.89 -12.30 10.11
C ALA A 445 -3.88 -11.12 10.18
N TYR A 446 -2.94 -11.16 11.13
CA TYR A 446 -2.02 -10.04 11.37
C TYR A 446 -0.76 -10.44 12.15
N GLY A 447 0.33 -9.71 11.94
CA GLY A 447 1.56 -9.85 12.72
C GLY A 447 1.46 -9.17 14.09
N VAL A 448 2.09 -9.72 15.12
CA VAL A 448 2.27 -9.10 16.46
C VAL A 448 3.65 -9.35 17.05
N LYS A 449 4.09 -8.43 17.92
CA LYS A 449 5.20 -8.65 18.87
C LYS A 449 4.64 -8.79 20.28
N SER A 450 5.08 -9.82 21.00
CA SER A 450 4.75 -10.05 22.41
C SER A 450 5.99 -10.54 23.15
N GLY A 451 6.57 -9.71 24.01
CA GLY A 451 7.89 -9.95 24.60
C GLY A 451 8.94 -10.13 23.50
N ARG A 452 9.62 -11.28 23.48
CA ARG A 452 10.56 -11.66 22.42
C ARG A 452 9.93 -12.42 21.26
N GLU A 453 8.64 -12.74 21.27
CA GLU A 453 8.02 -13.56 20.23
C GLU A 453 7.38 -12.73 19.12
N LEU A 454 7.63 -13.15 17.87
CA LEU A 454 6.99 -12.65 16.67
C LEU A 454 5.98 -13.68 16.18
N TRP A 455 4.70 -13.32 16.18
CA TRP A 455 3.60 -14.20 15.83
C TRP A 455 2.84 -13.68 14.62
N TRP A 456 2.46 -14.59 13.74
CA TRP A 456 1.27 -14.42 12.93
C TRP A 456 0.05 -14.86 13.77
N LYS A 457 -0.91 -13.97 13.98
CA LYS A 457 -2.20 -14.29 14.59
C LYS A 457 -3.25 -14.39 13.49
N VAL A 458 -4.14 -15.35 13.64
CA VAL A 458 -5.31 -15.58 12.78
C VAL A 458 -6.48 -15.86 13.69
N GLU A 459 -7.50 -15.03 13.60
CA GLU A 459 -8.62 -15.02 14.55
C GLU A 459 -9.96 -14.84 13.79
N PRO A 460 -10.94 -15.73 14.01
CA PRO A 460 -12.22 -15.68 13.30
C PRO A 460 -13.07 -14.45 13.65
N LEU A 461 -13.84 -13.99 12.66
CA LEU A 461 -14.77 -12.85 12.76
C LEU A 461 -16.09 -13.25 13.40
N ASP A 462 -16.68 -14.38 12.95
CA ASP A 462 -18.01 -14.86 13.38
C ASP A 462 -18.02 -15.65 14.70
N SER A 463 -16.87 -15.83 15.36
CA SER A 463 -16.84 -16.57 16.64
C SER A 463 -17.31 -15.70 17.80
N HIS A 464 -18.45 -16.04 18.40
CA HIS A 464 -18.84 -15.48 19.69
C HIS A 464 -17.84 -15.88 20.78
N ASP A 465 -16.95 -14.96 21.17
CA ASP A 465 -16.31 -15.04 22.49
C ASP A 465 -17.41 -14.94 23.56
N LYS A 466 -17.52 -15.96 24.40
CA LYS A 466 -18.52 -16.03 25.48
C LYS A 466 -18.13 -15.13 26.65
N GLY A 467 -18.21 -13.82 26.43
CA GLY A 467 -18.12 -12.79 27.44
C GLY A 467 -16.73 -12.58 28.03
N PHE A 468 -16.12 -11.44 27.70
CA PHE A 468 -15.41 -10.69 28.73
C PHE A 468 -16.45 -9.82 29.45
N GLY A 469 -16.43 -9.85 30.78
CA GLY A 469 -17.35 -9.09 31.61
C GLY A 469 -17.09 -7.58 31.57
N GLN A 470 -17.98 -6.84 32.21
CA GLN A 470 -17.65 -5.52 32.72
C GLN A 470 -16.85 -5.72 34.01
N ASP A 471 -15.63 -5.20 34.04
CA ASP A 471 -14.80 -4.90 35.22
C ASP A 471 -14.04 -3.59 34.90
#